data_AF-A0A8T4X6Q0-F1
#
_entry.id   AF-A0A8T4X6Q0-F1
#
_cell.length_a   1.000
_cell.length_b   1.000
_cell.length_c   1.000
_cell.angle_alpha   90.00
_cell.angle_beta   90.00
_cell.angle_gamma   90.00
#
_symmetry.space_group_name_H-M   'P 1'
#
loop_
_entity.id
_entity.type
_entity.pdbx_description
1 polymer ?
#
loop_
_entity_poly.entity_id
_entity_poly.type
_entity_poly.pdbx_seq_one_letter_code
_entity_poly.pdbx_strand_id
1 'polypeptide(L)'
;MKYVKLFSALAIIMAVAISPTTGVFAQTDVNADVNADVNADIGNDVSTDVNADVSITAENTDKQIYKEKQKQIREQVKEQRQDLKSKLTDLQNLRNDRLAAHAEIDVILSLEFTGKVSGWVVIGGQAVPATFDLSGEAGKIGPRGWKIIGTATAEIGDREVTFDLQGHARGNHISLKGTTSEFDNVVIHLNGYFAPVADDAGSFALAFHRSAIINEQAQIRIPLILVGQVDTTPIGDALPPVVESVDVSADLMALFN
;
A
#
# COMPACT_ATOMS: atom_id res chain seq x y z
N MET A 1 -6.39 -32.01 13.80
CA MET A 1 -7.23 -31.31 14.82
C MET A 1 -7.49 -29.88 14.34
N LYS A 2 -8.63 -29.28 14.73
CA LYS A 2 -9.06 -27.95 14.24
C LYS A 2 -8.53 -26.86 15.16
N TYR A 3 -7.92 -25.80 14.62
CA TYR A 3 -7.72 -24.55 15.35
C TYR A 3 -8.85 -23.57 15.02
N VAL A 4 -9.48 -23.04 16.07
CA VAL A 4 -10.69 -22.22 16.01
C VAL A 4 -10.33 -20.73 16.07
N LYS A 5 -11.11 -19.92 15.37
CA LYS A 5 -11.00 -18.46 15.25
C LYS A 5 -10.88 -17.77 16.62
N LEU A 6 -9.91 -16.88 16.78
CA LEU A 6 -9.98 -15.82 17.80
C LEU A 6 -10.73 -14.61 17.25
N PHE A 7 -11.89 -14.32 17.83
CA PHE A 7 -12.49 -12.99 17.88
C PHE A 7 -13.07 -12.82 19.29
N SER A 8 -12.51 -11.88 20.06
CA SER A 8 -13.06 -11.41 21.33
C SER A 8 -12.55 -9.98 21.52
N ALA A 9 -13.34 -8.96 21.16
CA ALA A 9 -14.42 -8.39 21.97
C ALA A 9 -13.86 -7.60 23.16
N LEU A 10 -13.69 -6.29 22.92
CA LEU A 10 -13.20 -5.30 23.88
C LEU A 10 -14.25 -5.09 24.99
N ALA A 11 -13.84 -5.31 26.24
CA ALA A 11 -14.74 -5.25 27.39
C ALA A 11 -15.05 -3.81 27.84
N ILE A 12 -16.30 -3.58 28.25
CA ILE A 12 -16.82 -2.33 28.83
C ILE A 12 -16.69 -2.42 30.35
N ILE A 13 -16.20 -1.35 31.00
CA ILE A 13 -16.04 -1.29 32.47
C ILE A 13 -17.18 -0.47 33.10
N MET A 14 -17.81 -1.05 34.12
CA MET A 14 -18.79 -0.42 35.02
C MET A 14 -18.12 0.40 36.14
N ALA A 15 -18.81 1.45 36.60
CA ALA A 15 -18.76 1.97 37.98
C ALA A 15 -20.15 2.56 38.28
N VAL A 16 -21.06 1.83 38.95
CA VAL A 16 -21.20 1.64 40.41
C VAL A 16 -21.74 2.88 41.13
N ALA A 17 -22.97 2.76 41.64
CA ALA A 17 -23.57 3.62 42.65
C ALA A 17 -23.93 2.75 43.87
N ILE A 18 -23.55 3.17 45.08
CA ILE A 18 -23.99 2.58 46.35
C ILE A 18 -24.17 3.71 47.38
N SER A 19 -25.26 3.65 48.15
CA SER A 19 -25.69 4.60 49.20
C SER A 19 -25.45 4.00 50.61
N PRO A 20 -26.18 4.39 51.69
CA PRO A 20 -25.99 5.57 52.53
C PRO A 20 -25.71 5.22 54.03
N THR A 21 -25.59 6.22 54.91
CA THR A 21 -25.66 6.22 56.41
C THR A 21 -25.21 7.62 56.89
N THR A 22 -25.62 8.27 58.00
CA THR A 22 -26.72 8.22 59.00
C THR A 22 -26.96 9.69 59.45
N GLY A 23 -28.13 10.18 59.86
CA GLY A 23 -28.98 9.79 61.00
C GLY A 23 -28.71 10.68 62.24
N VAL A 24 -29.66 11.55 62.62
CA VAL A 24 -29.82 12.22 63.95
C VAL A 24 -31.22 12.88 64.00
N PHE A 25 -31.87 12.90 65.17
CA PHE A 25 -33.18 13.52 65.41
C PHE A 25 -33.07 14.94 66.00
N ALA A 26 -33.94 15.86 65.57
CA ALA A 26 -34.39 17.01 66.34
C ALA A 26 -35.83 17.37 65.93
N GLN A 27 -36.69 17.67 66.90
CA GLN A 27 -38.14 17.86 66.70
C GLN A 27 -38.52 19.29 67.11
N THR A 28 -38.92 20.16 66.18
CA THR A 28 -39.61 21.43 66.49
C THR A 28 -40.41 21.98 65.32
N ASP A 29 -41.66 22.37 65.61
CA ASP A 29 -42.56 23.28 64.87
C ASP A 29 -43.27 22.79 63.58
N VAL A 30 -44.36 22.05 63.79
CA VAL A 30 -45.20 21.39 62.78
C VAL A 30 -45.91 22.35 61.80
N ASN A 31 -45.91 23.66 62.04
CA ASN A 31 -46.68 24.62 61.23
C ASN A 31 -45.84 25.53 60.31
N ALA A 32 -44.51 25.38 60.32
CA ALA A 32 -43.61 26.03 59.35
C ALA A 32 -43.16 25.08 58.23
N ASP A 33 -42.96 23.79 58.54
CA ASP A 33 -42.49 22.76 57.59
C ASP A 33 -43.45 22.53 56.42
N VAL A 34 -44.76 22.43 56.67
CA VAL A 34 -45.74 21.98 55.66
C VAL A 34 -45.78 22.85 54.39
N ASN A 35 -45.39 24.14 54.48
CA ASN A 35 -45.35 25.03 53.32
C ASN A 35 -43.95 25.11 52.66
N ALA A 36 -42.91 24.62 53.33
CA ALA A 36 -41.57 24.44 52.76
C ALA A 36 -41.48 23.10 52.03
N ASP A 37 -41.82 22.00 52.71
CA ASP A 37 -41.70 20.63 52.19
C ASP A 37 -42.62 20.38 51.00
N VAL A 38 -43.91 20.75 51.07
CA VAL A 38 -44.85 20.50 49.95
C VAL A 38 -44.45 21.27 48.68
N ASN A 39 -43.80 22.43 48.83
CA ASN A 39 -43.36 23.24 47.68
C ASN A 39 -41.95 22.86 47.21
N ALA A 40 -41.11 22.29 48.09
CA ALA A 40 -39.79 21.76 47.76
C ALA A 40 -39.89 20.37 47.09
N ASP A 41 -40.67 19.45 47.64
CA ASP A 41 -40.82 18.08 47.12
C ASP A 41 -41.62 18.06 45.82
N ILE A 42 -42.81 18.69 45.76
CA ILE A 42 -43.58 18.74 44.50
C ILE A 42 -42.86 19.62 43.47
N GLY A 43 -42.19 20.69 43.90
CA GLY A 43 -41.41 21.56 43.03
C GLY A 43 -40.20 20.85 42.42
N ASN A 44 -39.43 20.10 43.22
CA ASN A 44 -38.29 19.34 42.73
C ASN A 44 -38.70 18.07 41.99
N ASP A 45 -39.55 17.19 42.54
CA ASP A 45 -39.85 15.91 41.88
C ASP A 45 -40.50 16.13 40.51
N VAL A 46 -41.51 17.02 40.42
CA VAL A 46 -42.15 17.31 39.13
C VAL A 46 -41.20 18.07 38.18
N SER A 47 -40.34 18.96 38.67
CA SER A 47 -39.36 19.63 37.81
C SER A 47 -38.21 18.73 37.36
N THR A 48 -37.84 17.75 38.19
CA THR A 48 -36.69 16.87 37.95
C THR A 48 -37.08 15.70 37.07
N ASP A 49 -38.22 15.03 37.31
CA ASP A 49 -38.71 13.97 36.42
C ASP A 49 -39.09 14.53 35.03
N VAL A 50 -39.78 15.67 34.96
CA VAL A 50 -40.16 16.24 33.65
C VAL A 50 -38.93 16.76 32.88
N ASN A 51 -37.92 17.35 33.54
CA ASN A 51 -36.67 17.69 32.86
C ASN A 51 -35.86 16.44 32.49
N ALA A 52 -35.82 15.40 33.33
CA ALA A 52 -35.10 14.17 33.04
C ALA A 52 -35.71 13.46 31.83
N ASP A 53 -37.02 13.26 31.78
CA ASP A 53 -37.69 12.63 30.63
C ASP A 53 -37.54 13.45 29.34
N VAL A 54 -37.69 14.79 29.40
CA VAL A 54 -37.47 15.65 28.24
C VAL A 54 -36.01 15.62 27.78
N SER A 55 -35.04 15.62 28.71
CA SER A 55 -33.60 15.55 28.42
C SER A 55 -33.20 14.19 27.83
N ILE A 56 -33.68 13.08 28.40
CA ILE A 56 -33.45 11.72 27.91
C ILE A 56 -34.06 11.53 26.52
N THR A 57 -35.25 12.10 26.28
CA THR A 57 -35.91 12.05 24.96
C THR A 57 -35.13 12.88 23.92
N ALA A 58 -34.67 14.08 24.28
CA ALA A 58 -33.83 14.92 23.43
C ALA A 58 -32.49 14.24 23.09
N GLU A 59 -31.75 13.75 24.08
CA GLU A 59 -30.48 13.06 23.87
C GLU A 59 -30.62 11.83 22.97
N ASN A 60 -31.67 11.03 23.17
CA ASN A 60 -31.92 9.85 22.34
C ASN A 60 -32.27 10.23 20.89
N THR A 61 -33.00 11.33 20.70
CA THR A 61 -33.32 11.86 19.38
C THR A 61 -32.06 12.36 18.67
N ASP A 62 -31.20 13.13 19.34
CA ASP A 62 -29.93 13.61 18.78
C ASP A 62 -28.96 12.46 18.46
N LYS A 63 -28.88 11.44 19.32
CA LYS A 63 -28.11 10.21 19.08
C LYS A 63 -28.63 9.42 17.86
N GLN A 64 -29.93 9.46 17.57
CA GLN A 64 -30.50 8.86 16.35
C GLN A 64 -30.18 9.70 15.11
N ILE A 65 -30.42 11.02 15.16
CA ILE A 65 -30.10 11.97 14.07
C ILE A 65 -28.62 11.88 13.68
N TYR A 66 -27.71 11.80 14.65
CA TYR A 66 -26.28 11.63 14.40
C TYR A 66 -25.96 10.31 13.69
N LYS A 67 -26.58 9.19 14.11
CA LYS A 67 -26.40 7.88 13.47
C LYS A 67 -26.93 7.86 12.03
N GLU A 68 -28.06 8.51 11.75
CA GLU A 68 -28.60 8.62 10.40
C GLU A 68 -27.71 9.48 9.49
N LYS A 69 -27.26 10.65 9.95
CA LYS A 69 -26.30 11.48 9.21
C LYS A 69 -25.01 10.71 8.90
N GLN A 70 -24.46 9.97 9.87
CA GLN A 70 -23.30 9.10 9.66
C GLN A 70 -23.56 7.99 8.62
N LYS A 71 -24.77 7.41 8.59
CA LYS A 71 -25.15 6.40 7.58
C LYS A 71 -25.26 7.02 6.18
N GLN A 72 -25.89 8.19 6.06
CA GLN A 72 -26.02 8.93 4.79
C GLN A 72 -24.64 9.31 4.22
N ILE A 73 -23.73 9.83 5.06
CA ILE A 73 -22.34 10.14 4.66
C ILE A 73 -21.62 8.88 4.17
N ARG A 74 -21.79 7.73 4.84
CA ARG A 74 -21.17 6.46 4.42
C ARG A 74 -21.65 5.97 3.06
N GLU A 75 -22.96 6.04 2.78
CA GLU A 75 -23.47 5.65 1.47
C GLU A 75 -23.02 6.65 0.38
N GLN A 76 -23.04 7.97 0.62
CA GLN A 76 -22.49 8.96 -0.32
C GLN A 76 -21.01 8.71 -0.64
N VAL A 77 -20.17 8.45 0.36
CA VAL A 77 -18.75 8.13 0.16
C VAL A 77 -18.55 6.82 -0.59
N LYS A 78 -19.44 5.84 -0.40
CA LYS A 78 -19.41 4.55 -1.09
C LYS A 78 -19.82 4.70 -2.57
N GLU A 79 -20.87 5.48 -2.85
CA GLU A 79 -21.28 5.85 -4.22
C GLU A 79 -20.17 6.62 -4.94
N GLN A 80 -19.58 7.64 -4.31
CA GLN A 80 -18.43 8.38 -4.86
C GLN A 80 -17.23 7.48 -5.16
N ARG A 81 -16.92 6.52 -4.27
CA ARG A 81 -15.86 5.53 -4.53
C ARG A 81 -16.19 4.59 -5.68
N GLN A 82 -17.46 4.23 -5.86
CA GLN A 82 -17.91 3.38 -6.96
C GLN A 82 -17.85 4.10 -8.31
N ASP A 83 -18.30 5.36 -8.36
CA ASP A 83 -18.19 6.24 -9.53
C ASP A 83 -16.73 6.55 -9.91
N LEU A 84 -15.86 6.81 -8.93
CA LEU A 84 -14.43 6.95 -9.19
C LEU A 84 -13.80 5.65 -9.72
N LYS A 85 -14.26 4.48 -9.25
CA LYS A 85 -13.79 3.18 -9.72
C LYS A 85 -14.23 2.88 -11.15
N SER A 86 -15.49 3.18 -11.52
CA SER A 86 -15.93 3.02 -12.92
C SER A 86 -15.18 3.98 -13.84
N LYS A 87 -15.08 5.27 -13.49
CA LYS A 87 -14.30 6.26 -14.27
C LYS A 87 -12.84 5.85 -14.46
N LEU A 88 -12.20 5.28 -13.44
CA LEU A 88 -10.84 4.76 -13.56
C LEU A 88 -10.77 3.57 -14.54
N THR A 89 -11.76 2.68 -14.50
CA THR A 89 -11.86 1.52 -15.40
C THR A 89 -12.08 1.97 -16.85
N ASP A 90 -12.97 2.94 -17.07
CA ASP A 90 -13.26 3.51 -18.39
C ASP A 90 -12.03 4.20 -18.99
N LEU A 91 -11.27 4.95 -18.17
CA LEU A 91 -10.00 5.55 -18.58
C LEU A 91 -8.90 4.53 -18.87
N GLN A 92 -8.88 3.40 -18.14
CA GLN A 92 -7.98 2.28 -18.44
C GLN A 92 -8.33 1.62 -19.76
N ASN A 93 -9.62 1.36 -20.02
CA ASN A 93 -10.09 0.79 -21.29
C ASN A 93 -9.77 1.74 -22.46
N LEU A 94 -10.12 3.02 -22.36
CA LEU A 94 -9.79 4.03 -23.39
C LEU A 94 -8.28 4.13 -23.66
N ARG A 95 -7.44 3.96 -22.64
CA ARG A 95 -5.98 3.90 -22.79
C ARG A 95 -5.57 2.63 -23.54
N ASN A 96 -6.13 1.48 -23.19
CA ASN A 96 -5.83 0.20 -23.83
C ASN A 96 -6.27 0.19 -25.30
N ASP A 97 -7.45 0.73 -25.62
CA ASP A 97 -7.94 0.87 -27.00
C ASP A 97 -7.02 1.77 -27.83
N ARG A 98 -6.55 2.88 -27.26
CA ARG A 98 -5.57 3.77 -27.92
C ARG A 98 -4.19 3.14 -28.09
N LEU A 99 -3.78 2.26 -27.16
CA LEU A 99 -2.54 1.49 -27.28
C LEU A 99 -2.68 0.41 -28.35
N ALA A 100 -3.81 -0.29 -28.44
CA ALA A 100 -4.09 -1.27 -29.49
C ALA A 100 -4.23 -0.64 -30.89
N ALA A 101 -4.69 0.62 -30.96
CA ALA A 101 -4.74 1.40 -32.20
C ALA A 101 -3.37 1.91 -32.67
N HIS A 102 -2.34 1.91 -31.82
CA HIS A 102 -0.96 2.08 -32.26
C HIS A 102 -0.40 0.67 -32.53
N ALA A 103 -0.06 0.39 -33.78
CA ALA A 103 0.74 -0.80 -34.10
C ALA A 103 1.94 -0.86 -33.15
N GLU A 104 2.29 -2.07 -32.69
CA GLU A 104 3.51 -2.26 -31.91
C GLU A 104 4.65 -1.55 -32.62
N ILE A 105 5.29 -0.61 -31.93
CA ILE A 105 6.49 0.03 -32.44
C ILE A 105 7.47 -1.13 -32.64
N ASP A 106 7.88 -1.34 -33.90
CA ASP A 106 8.84 -2.37 -34.25
C ASP A 106 10.20 -1.94 -33.67
N VAL A 107 10.50 -2.46 -32.48
CA VAL A 107 11.70 -2.12 -31.72
C VAL A 107 12.80 -3.07 -32.16
N ILE A 108 13.71 -2.56 -32.97
CA ILE A 108 14.99 -3.22 -33.24
C ILE A 108 15.75 -3.29 -31.92
N LEU A 109 15.96 -4.52 -31.45
CA LEU A 109 16.80 -4.83 -30.29
C LEU A 109 18.27 -4.59 -30.68
N SER A 110 19.02 -3.93 -29.80
CA SER A 110 20.35 -3.38 -30.12
C SER A 110 21.40 -3.59 -29.05
N LEU A 111 20.99 -4.04 -27.86
CA LEU A 111 21.86 -4.40 -26.75
C LEU A 111 21.40 -5.74 -26.19
N GLU A 112 22.32 -6.68 -26.04
CA GLU A 112 22.16 -7.80 -25.11
C GLU A 112 22.59 -7.34 -23.71
N PHE A 113 22.04 -7.96 -22.68
CA PHE A 113 22.45 -7.76 -21.29
C PHE A 113 22.51 -9.09 -20.55
N THR A 114 23.47 -9.21 -19.64
CA THR A 114 23.55 -10.32 -18.67
C THR A 114 24.02 -9.80 -17.32
N GLY A 115 23.65 -10.45 -16.22
CA GLY A 115 24.17 -10.08 -14.90
C GLY A 115 23.41 -10.70 -13.75
N LYS A 116 23.76 -10.28 -12.53
CA LYS A 116 23.21 -10.85 -11.30
C LYS A 116 22.80 -9.75 -10.33
N VAL A 117 21.62 -9.91 -9.75
CA VAL A 117 21.15 -9.10 -8.61
C VAL A 117 20.85 -10.00 -7.42
N SER A 118 21.03 -9.47 -6.21
CA SER A 118 20.95 -10.24 -4.98
C SER A 118 20.37 -9.41 -3.85
N GLY A 119 19.77 -10.07 -2.86
CA GLY A 119 19.18 -9.37 -1.72
C GLY A 119 18.23 -10.28 -0.95
N TRP A 120 17.04 -9.78 -0.65
CA TRP A 120 16.11 -10.43 0.26
C TRP A 120 14.66 -10.37 -0.20
N VAL A 121 13.96 -11.47 0.01
CA VAL A 121 12.50 -11.57 -0.09
C VAL A 121 11.91 -11.73 1.32
N VAL A 122 10.77 -11.10 1.60
CA VAL A 122 10.15 -11.11 2.93
C VAL A 122 9.00 -12.12 2.99
N ILE A 123 9.27 -13.29 3.56
CA ILE A 123 8.31 -14.41 3.68
C ILE A 123 8.00 -14.64 5.15
N GLY A 124 6.72 -14.59 5.54
CA GLY A 124 6.29 -14.82 6.94
C GLY A 124 6.87 -13.82 7.96
N GLY A 125 7.34 -12.65 7.51
CA GLY A 125 8.05 -11.67 8.35
C GLY A 125 9.55 -11.95 8.51
N GLN A 126 10.10 -12.98 7.87
CA GLN A 126 11.53 -13.27 7.83
C GLN A 126 12.14 -12.85 6.49
N ALA A 127 13.38 -12.36 6.53
CA ALA A 127 14.16 -12.07 5.33
C ALA A 127 14.85 -13.37 4.87
N VAL A 128 14.45 -13.87 3.69
CA VAL A 128 15.05 -15.04 3.03
C VAL A 128 15.99 -14.51 1.95
N PRO A 129 17.24 -15.02 1.83
CA PRO A 129 18.13 -14.61 0.75
C PRO A 129 17.55 -14.97 -0.61
N ALA A 130 17.75 -14.09 -1.58
CA ALA A 130 17.30 -14.30 -2.95
C ALA A 130 18.37 -13.81 -3.95
N THR A 131 18.61 -14.62 -4.98
CA THR A 131 19.53 -14.36 -6.09
C THR A 131 18.75 -14.44 -7.40
N PHE A 132 19.04 -13.54 -8.32
CA PHE A 132 18.39 -13.47 -9.63
C PHE A 132 19.47 -13.28 -10.69
N ASP A 133 19.62 -14.28 -11.55
CA ASP A 133 20.42 -14.18 -12.77
C ASP A 133 19.53 -13.66 -13.89
N LEU A 134 19.94 -12.54 -14.49
CA LEU A 134 19.20 -11.78 -15.48
C LEU A 134 19.89 -11.90 -16.83
N SER A 135 19.13 -12.13 -17.88
CA SER A 135 19.63 -12.11 -19.26
C SER A 135 18.55 -11.62 -20.22
N GLY A 136 18.94 -11.02 -21.35
CA GLY A 136 17.99 -10.63 -22.38
C GLY A 136 18.49 -9.55 -23.32
N GLU A 137 17.54 -8.87 -23.95
CA GLU A 137 17.76 -7.89 -24.99
C GLU A 137 17.00 -6.58 -24.71
N ALA A 138 17.58 -5.46 -25.14
CA ALA A 138 17.01 -4.13 -25.05
C ALA A 138 17.13 -3.37 -26.37
N GLY A 139 16.10 -2.60 -26.71
CA GLY A 139 16.05 -1.76 -27.91
C GLY A 139 15.38 -0.42 -27.64
N LYS A 140 15.79 0.64 -28.36
CA LYS A 140 15.29 2.00 -28.10
C LYS A 140 13.86 2.20 -28.59
N ILE A 141 12.97 2.65 -27.69
CA ILE A 141 11.66 3.22 -28.05
C ILE A 141 11.82 4.73 -28.15
N GLY A 142 12.16 5.21 -29.34
CA GLY A 142 12.30 6.63 -29.64
C GLY A 142 13.36 7.34 -28.78
N PRO A 143 13.19 8.65 -28.48
CA PRO A 143 14.27 9.48 -27.93
C PRO A 143 14.50 9.34 -26.42
N ARG A 144 13.69 8.58 -25.67
CA ARG A 144 13.68 8.63 -24.19
C ARG A 144 13.40 7.30 -23.46
N GLY A 145 13.21 6.19 -24.17
CA GLY A 145 12.86 4.92 -23.55
C GLY A 145 13.53 3.72 -24.22
N TRP A 146 13.53 2.60 -23.50
CA TRP A 146 13.98 1.29 -23.96
C TRP A 146 12.86 0.28 -23.75
N LYS A 147 12.61 -0.61 -24.74
CA LYS A 147 11.91 -1.89 -24.54
C LYS A 147 12.94 -2.85 -23.97
N ILE A 148 12.55 -3.68 -23.00
CA ILE A 148 13.40 -4.72 -22.42
C ILE A 148 12.61 -6.02 -22.46
N ILE A 149 13.22 -7.08 -22.99
CA ILE A 149 12.68 -8.44 -23.04
C ILE A 149 13.80 -9.36 -22.56
N GLY A 150 13.50 -10.41 -21.79
CA GLY A 150 14.53 -11.31 -21.30
C GLY A 150 13.99 -12.40 -20.38
N THR A 151 14.87 -12.95 -19.57
CA THR A 151 14.56 -13.94 -18.55
C THR A 151 15.20 -13.56 -17.21
N ALA A 152 14.60 -14.05 -16.13
CA ALA A 152 15.18 -14.02 -14.80
C ALA A 152 15.05 -15.39 -14.15
N THR A 153 16.18 -16.02 -13.84
CA THR A 153 16.22 -17.25 -13.05
C THR A 153 16.36 -16.85 -11.58
N ALA A 154 15.36 -17.17 -10.78
CA ALA A 154 15.21 -16.71 -9.40
C ALA A 154 15.47 -17.85 -8.42
N GLU A 155 16.56 -17.78 -7.67
CA GLU A 155 16.86 -18.65 -6.54
C GLU A 155 16.35 -18.00 -5.25
N ILE A 156 15.45 -18.68 -4.52
CA ILE A 156 14.83 -18.19 -3.28
C ILE A 156 14.85 -19.32 -2.25
N GLY A 157 15.81 -19.28 -1.34
CA GLY A 157 16.12 -20.41 -0.45
C GLY A 157 16.45 -21.66 -1.29
N ASP A 158 15.74 -22.75 -1.06
CA ASP A 158 15.96 -24.04 -1.74
C ASP A 158 15.13 -24.21 -3.03
N ARG A 159 14.71 -23.11 -3.67
CA ARG A 159 13.86 -23.13 -4.88
C ARG A 159 14.43 -22.25 -5.99
N GLU A 160 14.42 -22.78 -7.20
CA GLU A 160 14.73 -22.08 -8.44
C GLU A 160 13.44 -21.95 -9.26
N VAL A 161 13.20 -20.78 -9.87
CA VAL A 161 12.02 -20.49 -10.72
C VAL A 161 12.42 -19.55 -11.84
N THR A 162 12.06 -19.85 -13.08
CA THR A 162 12.35 -19.00 -14.24
C THR A 162 11.15 -18.11 -14.60
N PHE A 163 11.41 -16.83 -14.85
CA PHE A 163 10.43 -15.84 -15.29
C PHE A 163 10.81 -15.23 -16.64
N ASP A 164 9.89 -15.26 -17.60
CA ASP A 164 9.96 -14.48 -18.84
C ASP A 164 9.68 -13.01 -18.52
N LEU A 165 10.68 -12.15 -18.69
CA LEU A 165 10.62 -10.72 -18.39
C LEU A 165 10.22 -9.90 -19.62
N GLN A 166 9.30 -8.96 -19.41
CA GLN A 166 9.00 -7.88 -20.35
C GLN A 166 8.86 -6.55 -19.61
N GLY A 167 9.35 -5.46 -20.20
CA GLY A 167 9.28 -4.16 -19.55
C GLY A 167 9.92 -3.03 -20.32
N HIS A 168 10.25 -1.98 -19.57
CA HIS A 168 10.82 -0.76 -20.12
C HIS A 168 11.71 -0.03 -19.12
N ALA A 169 12.67 0.71 -19.66
CA ALA A 169 13.47 1.68 -18.92
C ALA A 169 13.28 3.09 -19.50
N ARG A 170 13.29 4.11 -18.64
CA ARG A 170 13.15 5.53 -19.02
C ARG A 170 13.88 6.42 -18.02
N GLY A 171 14.76 7.28 -18.53
CA GLY A 171 15.70 8.01 -17.66
C GLY A 171 16.56 7.00 -16.91
N ASN A 172 16.60 7.10 -15.57
CA ASN A 172 17.27 6.16 -14.68
C ASN A 172 16.31 5.13 -14.03
N HIS A 173 15.03 5.06 -14.41
CA HIS A 173 14.05 4.15 -13.83
C HIS A 173 13.79 2.93 -14.73
N ILE A 174 13.68 1.75 -14.13
CA ILE A 174 13.41 0.46 -14.79
C ILE A 174 12.17 -0.21 -14.19
N SER A 175 11.33 -0.78 -15.05
CA SER A 175 10.11 -1.50 -14.67
C SER A 175 9.95 -2.74 -15.56
N LEU A 176 10.06 -3.92 -14.95
CA LEU A 176 9.91 -5.22 -15.60
C LEU A 176 8.78 -6.00 -14.93
N LYS A 177 7.91 -6.62 -15.72
CA LYS A 177 6.97 -7.67 -15.29
C LYS A 177 7.49 -9.00 -15.80
N GLY A 178 7.56 -9.99 -14.91
CA GLY A 178 7.86 -11.37 -15.24
C GLY A 178 6.65 -12.28 -15.06
N THR A 179 6.50 -13.24 -15.97
CA THR A 179 5.54 -14.35 -15.89
C THR A 179 6.29 -15.67 -15.91
N THR A 180 5.76 -16.71 -15.26
CA THR A 180 6.37 -18.05 -15.27
C THR A 180 5.35 -19.08 -15.75
N SER A 181 5.83 -20.13 -16.43
CA SER A 181 5.02 -21.29 -16.83
C SER A 181 4.96 -22.38 -15.76
N GLU A 182 5.77 -22.28 -14.70
CA GLU A 182 5.83 -23.25 -13.60
C GLU A 182 4.65 -23.09 -12.61
N PHE A 183 4.12 -21.87 -12.47
CA PHE A 183 3.12 -21.53 -11.47
C PHE A 183 2.03 -20.61 -12.03
N ASP A 184 0.82 -21.14 -12.20
CA ASP A 184 -0.36 -20.36 -12.57
C ASP A 184 -0.58 -19.17 -11.62
N ASN A 185 -0.91 -18.02 -12.20
CA ASN A 185 -1.22 -16.78 -11.49
C ASN A 185 -0.06 -16.21 -10.64
N VAL A 186 1.18 -16.67 -10.82
CA VAL A 186 2.36 -16.07 -10.19
C VAL A 186 3.06 -15.14 -11.17
N VAL A 187 3.24 -13.89 -10.75
CA VAL A 187 3.96 -12.85 -11.50
C VAL A 187 4.98 -12.18 -10.61
N ILE A 188 6.07 -11.70 -11.20
CA ILE A 188 7.05 -10.86 -10.51
C ILE A 188 7.02 -9.45 -11.09
N HIS A 189 7.07 -8.44 -10.21
CA HIS A 189 7.28 -7.05 -10.61
C HIS A 189 8.63 -6.59 -10.08
N LEU A 190 9.56 -6.29 -10.98
CA LEU A 190 10.87 -5.72 -10.68
C LEU A 190 10.84 -4.21 -11.00
N ASN A 191 10.83 -3.36 -9.97
CA ASN A 191 10.77 -1.91 -10.12
C ASN A 191 11.88 -1.24 -9.32
N GLY A 192 12.62 -0.35 -9.97
CA GLY A 192 13.83 0.21 -9.39
C GLY A 192 14.51 1.25 -10.26
N TYR A 193 15.77 1.51 -9.92
CA TYR A 193 16.65 2.41 -10.63
C TYR A 193 17.85 1.68 -11.21
N PHE A 194 18.46 2.29 -12.23
CA PHE A 194 19.73 1.86 -12.80
C PHE A 194 20.62 3.08 -13.08
N ALA A 195 21.94 2.88 -13.03
CA ALA A 195 22.95 3.89 -13.34
C ALA A 195 24.18 3.22 -13.98
N PRO A 196 24.88 3.87 -14.92
CA PRO A 196 26.14 3.36 -15.44
C PRO A 196 27.17 3.25 -14.32
N VAL A 197 28.00 2.22 -14.37
CA VAL A 197 29.13 2.05 -13.45
C VAL A 197 30.26 3.00 -13.86
N ALA A 198 30.92 3.64 -12.90
CA ALA A 198 32.07 4.48 -13.18
C ALA A 198 33.21 3.65 -13.79
N ASP A 199 33.87 4.20 -14.80
CA ASP A 199 35.03 3.61 -15.50
C ASP A 199 34.79 2.27 -16.22
N ASP A 200 33.54 1.78 -16.30
CA ASP A 200 33.17 0.53 -16.98
C ASP A 200 32.06 0.76 -18.04
N ALA A 201 32.49 1.02 -19.27
CA ALA A 201 31.62 1.38 -20.39
C ALA A 201 30.88 0.16 -20.96
N GLY A 202 29.76 -0.17 -20.33
CA GLY A 202 28.90 -1.31 -20.66
C GLY A 202 28.13 -1.83 -19.45
N SER A 203 28.61 -1.51 -18.25
CA SER A 203 28.08 -2.01 -16.98
C SER A 203 27.12 -1.02 -16.32
N PHE A 204 26.04 -1.55 -15.74
CA PHE A 204 25.01 -0.78 -15.06
C PHE A 204 24.67 -1.37 -13.69
N ALA A 205 24.82 -0.57 -12.65
CA ALA A 205 24.32 -0.91 -11.32
C ALA A 205 22.79 -0.87 -11.32
N LEU A 206 22.16 -1.89 -10.71
CA LEU A 206 20.71 -2.04 -10.57
C LEU A 206 20.29 -2.01 -9.10
N ALA A 207 19.20 -1.30 -8.79
CA ALA A 207 18.60 -1.25 -7.45
C ALA A 207 17.07 -1.41 -7.52
N PHE A 208 16.59 -2.64 -7.35
CA PHE A 208 15.19 -3.02 -7.34
C PHE A 208 14.62 -2.98 -5.92
N HIS A 209 13.99 -1.86 -5.53
CA HIS A 209 13.54 -1.61 -4.15
C HIS A 209 12.02 -1.43 -4.01
N ARG A 210 11.25 -1.53 -5.10
CA ARG A 210 9.76 -1.51 -5.11
C ARG A 210 9.19 -2.80 -5.68
N SER A 211 9.95 -3.87 -5.58
CA SER A 211 9.66 -5.14 -6.22
C SER A 211 8.79 -6.05 -5.34
N ALA A 212 8.11 -7.00 -5.99
CA ALA A 212 7.38 -8.05 -5.30
C ALA A 212 7.10 -9.23 -6.23
N ILE A 213 7.00 -10.42 -5.63
CA ILE A 213 6.34 -11.58 -6.23
C ILE A 213 4.87 -11.54 -5.79
N ILE A 214 3.96 -11.75 -6.73
CA ILE A 214 2.52 -11.64 -6.53
C ILE A 214 1.86 -12.94 -6.99
N ASN A 215 1.08 -13.57 -6.12
CA ASN A 215 0.12 -14.57 -6.54
C ASN A 215 -1.24 -13.87 -6.72
N GLU A 216 -1.65 -13.67 -7.97
CA GLU A 216 -2.83 -12.90 -8.34
C GLU A 216 -4.13 -13.58 -7.87
N GLN A 217 -4.17 -14.92 -7.82
CA GLN A 217 -5.34 -15.68 -7.35
C GLN A 217 -5.53 -15.59 -5.83
N ALA A 218 -4.46 -15.74 -5.06
CA ALA A 218 -4.47 -15.68 -3.60
C ALA A 218 -4.41 -14.23 -3.05
N GLN A 219 -4.19 -13.23 -3.91
CA GLN A 219 -3.95 -11.83 -3.55
C GLN A 219 -2.77 -11.66 -2.55
N ILE A 220 -1.79 -12.56 -2.62
CA ILE A 220 -0.58 -12.53 -1.79
C ILE A 220 0.49 -11.70 -2.52
N ARG A 221 1.04 -10.69 -1.84
CA ARG A 221 2.16 -9.89 -2.31
C ARG A 221 3.35 -10.08 -1.37
N ILE A 222 4.44 -10.65 -1.89
CA ILE A 222 5.68 -10.93 -1.18
C ILE A 222 6.71 -9.85 -1.55
N PRO A 223 7.08 -8.93 -0.64
CA PRO A 223 8.04 -7.86 -0.92
C PRO A 223 9.45 -8.40 -1.23
N LEU A 224 10.14 -7.72 -2.14
CA LEU A 224 11.45 -8.10 -2.65
C LEU A 224 12.34 -6.86 -2.78
N ILE A 225 13.59 -6.96 -2.31
CA ILE A 225 14.63 -5.94 -2.49
C ILE A 225 15.88 -6.63 -3.06
N LEU A 226 16.38 -6.15 -4.19
CA LEU A 226 17.55 -6.69 -4.87
C LEU A 226 18.47 -5.55 -5.34
N VAL A 227 19.78 -5.75 -5.27
CA VAL A 227 20.82 -4.85 -5.79
C VAL A 227 21.87 -5.69 -6.52
N GLY A 228 22.47 -5.16 -7.57
CA GLY A 228 23.55 -5.83 -8.30
C GLY A 228 23.96 -5.07 -9.55
N GLN A 229 24.42 -5.80 -10.55
CA GLN A 229 24.93 -5.23 -11.81
C GLN A 229 24.47 -6.07 -13.01
N VAL A 230 24.30 -5.40 -14.15
CA VAL A 230 24.23 -6.03 -15.48
C VAL A 230 25.23 -5.40 -16.41
N ASP A 231 25.85 -6.24 -17.23
CA ASP A 231 26.82 -5.87 -18.25
C ASP A 231 26.12 -5.98 -19.61
N THR A 232 26.41 -5.05 -20.52
CA THR A 232 25.70 -4.93 -21.81
C THR A 232 26.64 -4.98 -23.01
N THR A 233 26.18 -5.64 -24.07
CA THR A 233 26.93 -5.85 -25.32
C THR A 233 26.10 -5.40 -26.52
N PRO A 234 26.65 -4.61 -27.46
CA PRO A 234 25.94 -4.26 -28.69
C PRO A 234 25.59 -5.50 -29.54
N ILE A 235 24.38 -5.51 -30.10
CA ILE A 235 23.94 -6.53 -31.06
C ILE A 235 24.38 -6.09 -32.47
N GLY A 236 25.34 -6.83 -33.06
CA GLY A 236 25.92 -6.55 -34.38
C GLY A 236 27.03 -5.50 -34.38
N ASP A 237 27.40 -4.99 -35.56
CA ASP A 237 28.52 -4.03 -35.77
C ASP A 237 28.26 -2.61 -35.21
N ALA A 238 27.33 -2.46 -34.27
CA ALA A 238 27.06 -1.20 -33.60
C ALA A 238 28.22 -0.85 -32.65
N LEU A 239 29.08 0.09 -33.07
CA LEU A 239 30.14 0.65 -32.22
C LEU A 239 29.57 1.04 -30.85
N PRO A 240 30.24 0.68 -29.74
CA PRO A 240 29.77 1.02 -28.41
C PRO A 240 29.64 2.55 -28.28
N PRO A 241 28.60 3.06 -27.61
CA PRO A 241 28.48 4.49 -27.38
C PRO A 241 29.69 4.97 -26.58
N VAL A 242 30.36 6.01 -27.07
CA VAL A 242 31.45 6.66 -26.33
C VAL A 242 30.85 7.26 -25.06
N VAL A 243 31.18 6.68 -23.91
CA VAL A 243 30.82 7.21 -22.59
C VAL A 243 31.94 8.13 -22.15
N GLU A 244 31.66 9.42 -22.01
CA GLU A 244 32.58 10.34 -21.33
C GLU A 244 32.63 9.99 -19.84
N SER A 245 33.83 9.84 -19.29
CA SER A 245 34.04 9.60 -17.86
C SER A 245 33.52 10.79 -17.05
N VAL A 246 32.50 10.56 -16.22
CA VAL A 246 31.92 11.61 -15.36
C VAL A 246 32.78 11.77 -14.11
N ASP A 247 33.46 12.91 -13.96
CA ASP A 247 34.14 13.25 -12.71
C ASP A 247 33.13 13.62 -11.61
N VAL A 248 32.78 12.62 -10.81
CA VAL A 248 31.82 12.76 -9.69
C VAL A 248 32.38 13.57 -8.51
N SER A 249 33.68 13.90 -8.53
CA SER A 249 34.34 14.58 -7.40
C SER A 249 33.76 15.97 -7.13
N ALA A 250 33.43 16.71 -8.18
CA ALA A 250 32.84 18.05 -8.08
C ALA A 250 31.43 18.01 -7.46
N ASP A 251 30.58 17.08 -7.90
CA ASP A 251 29.21 16.94 -7.40
C ASP A 251 29.17 16.45 -5.95
N LEU A 252 30.05 15.52 -5.58
CA LEU A 252 30.19 15.08 -4.18
C LEU A 252 30.66 16.23 -3.27
N MET A 253 31.62 17.03 -3.71
CA MET A 253 32.08 18.20 -2.96
C MET A 253 30.99 19.28 -2.82
N ALA A 254 30.04 19.38 -3.74
CA ALA A 254 28.88 20.27 -3.63
C ALA A 254 27.75 19.72 -2.72
N LEU A 255 27.78 18.44 -2.38
CA LEU A 255 26.78 17.75 -1.54
C LEU A 255 27.16 17.71 -0.04
N PHE A 256 28.46 17.87 0.25
CA PHE A 256 29.03 17.79 1.61
C PHE A 256 29.66 19.09 2.13
N ASN A 257 29.52 20.21 1.40
CA ASN A 257 29.87 21.58 1.82
C ASN A 257 28.62 22.47 1.90
#